data_AF-A0A7S1H5D5-F1
#
_entry.id   AF-A0A7S1H5D5-F1
#
_cell.length_a   1.000
_cell.length_b   1.000
_cell.length_c   1.000
_cell.angle_alpha   90.00
_cell.angle_beta   90.00
_cell.angle_gamma   90.00
#
_symmetry.space_group_name_H-M   'P 1'
#
loop_
_entity.id
_entity.type
_entity.pdbx_description
1 polymer ?
#
loop_
_entity_poly.entity_id
_entity_poly.type
_entity_poly.pdbx_seq_one_letter_code
_entity_poly.pdbx_strand_id
1 'polypeptide(L)'
;VSDTIHVDNISDKEKELAWYSQKEMLMIRMQANYDMKRLEAGKTDKRKICIRGLESRTTSERMETRRKNIYDSITAVLDEQDQQYENDSYDEERIRKLYQVISKTCELEAQNVGASDAVA
;
A
#
# COMPACT_ATOMS: atom_id res chain seq x y z
N VAL A 1 -4.69 -25.54 9.77
CA VAL A 1 -4.40 -25.63 8.33
C VAL A 1 -4.56 -24.23 7.79
N SER A 2 -3.53 -23.65 7.17
CA SER A 2 -3.62 -22.30 6.61
C SER A 2 -4.38 -22.37 5.30
N ASP A 3 -5.51 -21.67 5.21
CA ASP A 3 -6.32 -21.57 3.99
C ASP A 3 -5.63 -20.74 2.88
N THR A 4 -4.51 -20.10 3.20
CA THR A 4 -3.71 -19.31 2.25
C THR A 4 -2.62 -20.17 1.61
N ILE A 5 -2.67 -20.30 0.29
CA ILE A 5 -1.66 -20.98 -0.54
C ILE A 5 -0.37 -20.14 -0.53
N HIS A 6 0.76 -20.76 -0.18
CA HIS A 6 2.08 -20.11 -0.27
C HIS A 6 2.42 -19.79 -1.73
N VAL A 7 3.09 -18.66 -1.99
CA VAL A 7 3.42 -18.23 -3.37
C VAL A 7 4.23 -19.27 -4.15
N ASP A 8 5.12 -20.01 -3.47
CA ASP A 8 5.91 -21.08 -4.08
C ASP A 8 5.09 -22.32 -4.46
N ASN A 9 3.87 -22.44 -3.92
CA ASN A 9 2.95 -23.54 -4.22
C ASN A 9 2.01 -23.20 -5.39
N ILE A 10 2.12 -22.02 -6.01
CA ILE A 10 1.33 -21.65 -7.19
C ILE A 10 1.90 -22.41 -8.40
N SER A 11 1.07 -23.27 -8.98
CA SER A 11 1.42 -24.06 -10.15
C SER A 11 1.57 -23.21 -11.41
N ASP A 12 2.31 -23.70 -12.39
CA ASP A 12 2.49 -22.95 -13.65
C ASP A 12 1.17 -22.78 -14.41
N LYS A 13 0.25 -23.74 -14.29
CA LYS A 13 -1.11 -23.62 -14.83
C LYS A 13 -1.89 -22.47 -14.18
N GLU A 14 -1.76 -22.27 -12.87
CA GLU A 14 -2.39 -21.13 -12.19
C GLU A 14 -1.76 -19.80 -12.60
N LYS A 15 -0.44 -19.77 -12.85
CA LYS A 15 0.24 -18.59 -13.40
C LYS A 15 -0.23 -18.26 -14.82
N GLU A 16 -0.47 -19.27 -15.64
CA GLU A 16 -1.02 -19.10 -16.99
C GLU A 16 -2.47 -18.61 -16.98
N LEU A 17 -3.26 -19.02 -15.98
CA LEU A 17 -4.64 -18.57 -15.77
C LEU A 17 -4.75 -17.24 -15.02
N ALA A 18 -3.62 -16.63 -14.64
CA ALA A 18 -3.62 -15.33 -14.00
C ALA A 18 -4.18 -14.26 -14.94
N TRP A 19 -4.83 -13.24 -14.36
CA TRP A 19 -5.49 -12.18 -15.13
C TRP A 19 -4.52 -11.35 -15.98
N TYR A 20 -3.25 -11.31 -15.60
CA TYR A 20 -2.20 -10.59 -16.32
C TYR A 20 -0.96 -11.46 -16.44
N SER A 21 -0.41 -11.53 -17.64
CA SER A 21 0.92 -12.09 -17.88
C SER A 21 2.00 -11.21 -17.27
N GLN A 22 3.19 -11.78 -17.09
CA GLN A 22 4.36 -11.03 -16.61
C GLN A 22 4.69 -9.83 -17.52
N LYS A 23 4.50 -9.99 -18.83
CA LYS A 23 4.71 -8.92 -19.82
C LYS A 23 3.70 -7.79 -19.64
N GLU A 24 2.41 -8.11 -19.48
CA GLU A 24 1.36 -7.11 -19.24
C GLU A 24 1.60 -6.37 -17.92
N MET A 25 1.97 -7.08 -16.86
CA MET A 25 2.33 -6.47 -15.58
C MET A 25 3.50 -5.48 -15.71
N LEU A 26 4.51 -5.83 -16.51
CA LEU A 26 5.64 -4.93 -16.79
C LEU A 26 5.19 -3.69 -17.57
N MET A 27 4.34 -3.86 -18.58
CA MET A 27 3.76 -2.74 -19.34
C MET A 27 2.93 -1.81 -18.47
N ILE A 28 2.09 -2.35 -17.58
CA ILE A 28 1.31 -1.57 -16.61
C ILE A 28 2.23 -0.74 -15.71
N ARG A 29 3.30 -1.35 -15.18
CA ARG A 29 4.29 -0.64 -14.34
C ARG A 29 5.02 0.45 -15.10
N MET A 30 5.39 0.22 -16.36
CA MET A 30 6.03 1.21 -17.20
C MET A 30 5.10 2.40 -17.47
N GLN A 31 3.83 2.14 -17.81
CA GLN A 31 2.84 3.17 -18.04
C GLN A 31 2.60 4.02 -16.78
N ALA A 32 2.42 3.38 -15.62
CA ALA A 32 2.26 4.07 -14.34
C ALA A 32 3.45 5.00 -14.02
N ASN A 33 4.68 4.54 -14.27
CA ASN A 33 5.87 5.37 -14.07
C ASN A 33 5.99 6.51 -15.10
N TYR A 34 5.59 6.28 -16.34
CA TYR A 34 5.56 7.31 -17.38
C TYR A 34 4.57 8.43 -17.03
N ASP A 35 3.38 8.06 -16.60
CA ASP A 35 2.33 8.99 -16.18
C ASP A 35 2.75 9.80 -14.96
N MET A 36 3.42 9.18 -14.00
CA MET A 36 4.00 9.87 -12.85
C MET A 36 5.01 10.96 -13.25
N LYS A 37 5.96 10.63 -14.13
CA LYS A 37 6.96 11.61 -14.61
C LYS A 37 6.31 12.77 -15.35
N ARG A 38 5.20 12.54 -16.06
CA ARG A 38 4.44 13.60 -16.73
C ARG A 38 3.74 14.53 -15.75
N LEU A 39 3.18 13.97 -14.67
CA LEU A 39 2.57 14.76 -13.59
C LEU A 39 3.62 15.63 -12.90
N GLU A 40 4.78 15.08 -12.55
CA GLU A 40 5.91 15.82 -11.96
C GLU A 40 6.39 16.96 -12.88
N ALA A 41 6.43 16.73 -14.19
CA ALA A 41 6.80 17.73 -15.19
C ALA A 41 5.70 18.77 -15.45
N GLY A 42 4.60 18.78 -14.70
CA GLY A 42 3.48 19.71 -14.86
C GLY A 42 2.64 19.50 -16.12
N LYS A 43 2.85 18.40 -16.88
CA LYS A 43 2.11 18.08 -18.11
C LYS A 43 0.75 17.49 -17.77
N THR A 44 -0.15 18.35 -17.32
CA THR A 44 -1.45 18.01 -16.71
C THR A 44 -2.59 18.01 -17.71
N ASP A 45 -2.45 17.33 -18.85
CA ASP A 45 -3.63 16.97 -19.63
C ASP A 45 -4.38 15.87 -18.87
N LYS A 46 -5.15 16.27 -17.85
CA LYS A 46 -5.85 15.39 -16.88
C LYS A 46 -6.78 14.40 -17.59
N ARG A 47 -7.21 14.70 -18.82
CA ARG A 47 -8.02 13.80 -19.66
C ARG A 47 -7.22 12.64 -20.27
N LYS A 48 -5.89 12.64 -20.16
CA LYS A 48 -4.99 11.62 -20.73
C LYS A 48 -4.10 10.93 -19.70
N ILE A 49 -4.22 11.27 -18.42
CA ILE A 49 -3.42 10.69 -17.35
C ILE A 49 -4.36 10.11 -16.30
N CYS A 50 -4.33 8.78 -16.15
CA CYS A 50 -5.03 8.13 -15.06
C CYS A 50 -4.22 8.30 -13.78
N ILE A 51 -4.68 9.18 -12.89
CA ILE A 51 -4.06 9.40 -11.57
C ILE A 51 -4.56 8.41 -10.52
N ARG A 52 -5.60 7.64 -10.84
CA ARG A 52 -6.23 6.70 -9.91
C ARG A 52 -5.29 5.54 -9.60
N GLY A 53 -5.10 5.25 -8.32
CA GLY A 53 -4.09 4.29 -7.84
C GLY A 53 -2.66 4.83 -7.82
N LEU A 54 -2.44 6.09 -8.24
CA LEU A 54 -1.15 6.79 -8.19
C LEU A 54 -1.17 8.00 -7.24
N GLU A 55 -2.25 8.20 -6.48
CA GLU A 55 -2.49 9.36 -5.62
C GLU A 55 -1.39 9.54 -4.58
N SER A 56 -0.95 8.44 -3.96
CA SER A 56 0.17 8.44 -3.01
C SER A 56 1.51 8.81 -3.63
N ARG A 57 1.60 8.78 -4.96
CA ARG A 57 2.80 9.12 -5.72
C ARG A 57 2.74 10.52 -6.34
N THR A 58 1.57 11.15 -6.40
CA THR A 58 1.35 12.44 -7.09
C THR A 58 2.23 13.59 -6.60
N THR A 59 2.63 13.60 -5.32
CA THR A 59 3.55 14.58 -4.75
C THR A 59 4.62 13.89 -3.92
N SER A 60 5.82 14.49 -3.86
CA SER A 60 6.92 14.01 -3.02
C SER A 60 6.51 13.93 -1.55
N GLU A 61 5.75 14.92 -1.07
CA GLU A 61 5.19 14.96 0.28
C GLU A 61 4.28 13.77 0.56
N ARG A 62 3.33 13.44 -0.33
CA ARG A 62 2.45 12.27 -0.15
C ARG A 62 3.24 10.96 -0.14
N MET A 63 4.26 10.85 -0.98
CA MET A 63 5.15 9.68 -1.01
C MET A 63 5.91 9.53 0.31
N GLU A 64 6.45 10.64 0.83
CA GLU A 64 7.22 10.67 2.06
C GLU A 64 6.32 10.36 3.27
N THR A 65 5.16 10.98 3.38
CA THR A 65 4.17 10.71 4.43
C THR A 65 3.77 9.23 4.43
N ARG A 66 3.49 8.63 3.26
CA ARG A 66 3.19 7.21 3.17
C ARG A 66 4.35 6.34 3.64
N ARG A 67 5.58 6.65 3.23
CA ARG A 67 6.78 5.91 3.66
C ARG A 67 7.00 6.00 5.16
N LYS A 68 6.84 7.20 5.72
CA LYS A 68 6.94 7.46 7.15
C LYS A 68 5.91 6.67 7.93
N ASN A 69 4.62 6.72 7.55
CA ASN A 69 3.57 5.97 8.24
C ASN A 69 3.84 4.46 8.23
N ILE A 70 4.34 3.91 7.12
CA ILE A 70 4.73 2.49 7.04
C ILE A 70 5.88 2.21 8.02
N TYR A 71 6.96 3.00 7.95
CA TYR A 71 8.13 2.81 8.80
C TYR A 71 7.77 2.92 10.29
N ASP A 72 7.10 4.02 10.67
CA ASP A 72 6.69 4.27 12.05
C ASP A 72 5.78 3.14 12.56
N SER A 73 4.86 2.62 11.73
CA SER A 73 3.97 1.52 12.11
C SER A 73 4.70 0.19 12.33
N ILE A 74 5.72 -0.10 11.52
CA ILE A 74 6.54 -1.31 11.66
C ILE A 74 7.40 -1.17 12.91
N THR A 75 8.09 -0.05 13.07
CA THR A 75 8.94 0.24 14.23
C THR A 75 8.14 0.13 15.52
N ALA A 76 6.96 0.76 15.61
CA ALA A 76 6.13 0.69 16.82
C ALA A 76 5.68 -0.74 17.17
N VAL A 77 5.43 -1.60 16.18
CA VAL A 77 5.07 -3.01 16.40
C VAL A 77 6.28 -3.81 16.87
N LEU A 78 7.43 -3.66 16.20
CA LEU A 78 8.64 -4.41 16.55
C LEU A 78 9.16 -4.00 17.92
N ASP A 79 9.20 -2.70 18.23
CA ASP A 79 9.61 -2.19 19.55
C ASP A 79 8.73 -2.76 20.67
N GLU A 80 7.41 -2.85 20.45
CA GLU A 80 6.50 -3.45 21.42
C GLU A 80 6.68 -4.96 21.53
N GLN A 81 6.91 -5.66 20.42
CA GLN A 81 7.20 -7.10 20.43
C GLN A 81 8.49 -7.40 21.20
N ASP A 82 9.54 -6.60 21.00
CA ASP A 82 10.81 -6.74 21.71
C ASP A 82 10.60 -6.48 23.21
N GLN A 83 9.88 -5.42 23.60
CA GLN A 83 9.53 -5.16 25.00
C GLN A 83 8.70 -6.30 25.63
N GLN A 84 7.74 -6.84 24.89
CA GLN A 84 6.91 -7.94 25.37
C GLN A 84 7.74 -9.21 25.59
N TYR A 85 8.63 -9.51 24.65
CA TYR A 85 9.55 -10.64 24.72
C TYR A 85 10.53 -10.53 25.90
N GLU A 86 11.13 -9.35 26.12
CA GLU A 86 12.03 -9.11 27.25
C GLU A 86 11.33 -9.25 28.62
N ASN A 87 10.03 -8.98 28.68
CA ASN A 87 9.22 -9.06 29.89
C ASN A 87 8.43 -10.38 30.03
N ASP A 88 8.64 -11.36 29.15
CA ASP A 88 7.88 -12.63 29.08
C ASP A 88 6.35 -12.42 29.11
N SER A 89 5.89 -11.41 28.37
CA SER A 89 4.49 -11.03 28.24
C SER A 89 4.04 -11.12 26.78
N TYR A 90 2.75 -11.39 26.55
CA TYR A 90 2.19 -11.50 25.20
C TYR A 90 0.81 -10.84 25.17
N ASP A 91 0.75 -9.61 24.67
CA ASP A 91 -0.45 -8.80 24.56
C ASP A 91 -0.61 -8.29 23.12
N GLU A 92 -1.35 -9.08 22.33
CA GLU A 92 -1.69 -8.77 20.94
C GLU A 92 -2.56 -7.50 20.82
N GLU A 93 -3.37 -7.20 21.83
CA GLU A 93 -4.26 -6.04 21.84
C GLU A 93 -3.48 -4.75 21.99
N ARG A 94 -2.39 -4.77 22.74
CA ARG A 94 -1.46 -3.64 22.85
C ARG A 94 -0.75 -3.37 21.53
N ILE A 95 -0.24 -4.41 20.86
CA ILE A 95 0.37 -4.30 19.51
C ILE A 95 -0.64 -3.71 18.52
N ARG A 96 -1.88 -4.24 18.52
CA ARG A 96 -2.97 -3.74 17.66
C ARG A 96 -3.23 -2.25 17.89
N LYS A 97 -3.32 -1.81 19.16
CA LYS A 97 -3.57 -0.41 19.50
C LYS A 97 -2.46 0.52 19.02
N LEU A 98 -1.19 0.13 19.18
CA LEU A 98 -0.05 0.92 18.72
C LEU A 98 -0.07 1.10 17.19
N TYR A 99 -0.31 0.03 16.45
CA TYR A 99 -0.48 0.11 15.00
C TYR A 99 -1.67 1.01 14.61
N GLN A 100 -2.78 0.91 15.34
CA GLN A 100 -3.98 1.72 15.09
C GLN A 100 -3.76 3.22 15.28
N VAL A 101 -2.93 3.64 16.24
CA VAL A 101 -2.62 5.05 16.46
C VAL A 101 -2.04 5.69 15.20
N ILE A 102 -1.15 4.98 14.50
CA ILE A 102 -0.47 5.47 13.30
C ILE A 102 -1.38 5.33 12.07
N SER A 103 -2.07 4.20 11.93
CA SER A 103 -2.91 3.92 10.76
C SER A 103 -4.24 4.67 10.71
N LYS A 104 -4.68 5.28 11.83
CA LYS A 104 -5.96 6.01 11.90
C LYS A 104 -6.07 7.17 10.91
N THR A 105 -4.97 7.88 10.66
CA THR A 105 -4.96 8.97 9.66
C THR A 105 -5.13 8.42 8.25
N CYS A 106 -4.45 7.31 7.93
CA CYS A 106 -4.60 6.60 6.66
C CYS A 106 -6.03 6.09 6.46
N GLU A 107 -6.67 5.59 7.52
CA GLU A 107 -8.06 5.12 7.49
C GLU A 107 -9.03 6.26 7.13
N LEU A 108 -8.89 7.42 7.79
CA LEU A 108 -9.70 8.60 7.50
C LEU A 108 -9.50 9.09 6.06
N GLU A 109 -8.26 9.11 5.57
CA GLU A 109 -7.98 9.45 4.17
C GLU A 109 -8.68 8.49 3.20
N ALA A 110 -8.60 7.18 3.46
CA ALA A 110 -9.26 6.17 2.63
C ALA A 110 -10.79 6.32 2.63
N GLN A 111 -11.39 6.60 3.79
CA GLN A 111 -12.83 6.87 3.89
C GLN A 111 -13.24 8.10 3.09
N ASN A 112 -12.46 9.20 3.16
CA ASN A 112 -12.74 10.43 2.42
C ASN A 112 -12.63 10.24 0.90
N VAL A 113 -11.63 9.47 0.45
CA VAL A 113 -11.47 9.13 -0.97
C VAL A 113 -12.66 8.28 -1.43
N GLY A 114 -13.03 7.24 -0.68
CA GLY A 114 -14.17 6.39 -1.01
C GLY A 114 -15.50 7.17 -1.04
N ALA A 115 -15.72 8.10 -0.10
CA ALA A 115 -16.90 8.97 -0.09
C ALA A 115 -16.94 9.90 -1.32
N SER A 116 -15.79 10.43 -1.73
CA SER A 116 -15.69 11.26 -2.93
C SER A 116 -16.00 10.47 -4.20
N ASP A 117 -15.54 9.22 -4.27
CA ASP A 117 -15.82 8.32 -5.39
C ASP A 117 -17.28 7.92 -5.50
N ALA A 118 -17.99 7.79 -4.38
CA ALA A 118 -19.40 7.41 -4.38
C ALA A 118 -20.34 8.49 -4.94
N VAL A 119 -19.88 9.74 -4.99
CA VAL A 119 -20.66 10.92 -5.42
C VAL A 119 -20.26 11.40 -6.83
N ALA A 120 -19.13 10.90 -7.36
CA ALA A 120 -18.59 11.24 -8.67
C ALA A 120 -19.17 10.38 -9.80
#